data_AF-A0A6N2X8S0-F1
#
_entry.id   AF-A0A6N2X8S0-F1
#
_cell.length_a   1.000
_cell.length_b   1.000
_cell.length_c   1.000
_cell.angle_alpha   90.00
_cell.angle_beta   90.00
_cell.angle_gamma   90.00
#
_symmetry.space_group_name_H-M   'P 1'
#
loop_
_entity.id
_entity.type
_entity.pdbx_description
1 polymer ?
#
loop_
_entity_poly.entity_id
_entity_poly.type
_entity_poly.pdbx_seq_one_letter_code
_entity_poly.pdbx_strand_id
1 'polypeptide(L)'
;MGIWFLSLLINSGCNRDLVEYDSNDLKISIEKGEEWLHNFPLFLGINIKNPPQIAIWTEDMEGNYLSTVYVTHKIATQSWQASGGNRRKEALPHWCYQRGIQYEDGLYLPSKKEPLTDGISGATPKGSFNVKMSPTGKLKKFIVKIEINHSTDFNDAYPKSAKEGDANYSGGKEGSGQPALVYAAEVDLTSGKKEFTAKLIGHSSPDGSNGDLTKDTSSLTTALHIVKSITVYVQ
;
A
#
# COMPACT_ATOMS: atom_id res chain seq x y z
N MET A 1 37.56 -39.08 -28.03
CA MET A 1 36.70 -39.56 -26.95
C MET A 1 37.07 -38.77 -25.70
N GLY A 2 36.37 -37.66 -25.46
CA GLY A 2 36.71 -36.70 -24.40
C GLY A 2 35.42 -36.25 -23.73
N ILE A 3 35.27 -36.64 -22.47
CA ILE A 3 34.14 -36.31 -21.61
C ILE A 3 34.33 -34.87 -21.13
N TRP A 4 33.43 -33.96 -21.47
CA TRP A 4 33.34 -32.64 -20.85
C TRP A 4 32.21 -32.66 -19.83
N PHE A 5 32.58 -32.70 -18.55
CA PHE A 5 31.68 -32.46 -17.43
C PHE A 5 31.23 -31.00 -17.45
N LEU A 6 29.94 -30.77 -17.68
CA LEU A 6 29.30 -29.48 -17.48
C LEU A 6 29.07 -29.29 -15.98
N SER A 7 29.92 -28.51 -15.32
CA SER A 7 29.72 -28.11 -13.92
C SER A 7 28.48 -27.21 -13.82
N LEU A 8 27.37 -27.76 -13.32
CA LEU A 8 26.24 -26.97 -12.82
C LEU A 8 26.71 -26.21 -11.57
N LEU A 9 26.91 -24.90 -11.70
CA LEU A 9 26.95 -24.00 -10.56
C LEU A 9 25.52 -23.81 -10.05
N ILE A 10 25.18 -24.57 -9.01
CA ILE A 10 24.01 -24.37 -8.18
C ILE A 10 24.31 -23.14 -7.31
N ASN A 11 23.84 -21.96 -7.71
CA ASN A 11 23.79 -20.81 -6.80
C ASN A 11 22.59 -20.98 -5.87
N SER A 12 22.81 -21.78 -4.82
CA SER A 12 21.97 -21.80 -3.62
C SER A 12 22.16 -20.50 -2.85
N GLY A 13 21.05 -19.94 -2.35
CA GLY A 13 21.05 -18.99 -1.24
C GLY A 13 20.61 -17.58 -1.60
N CYS A 14 19.30 -17.36 -1.74
CA CYS A 14 18.74 -16.07 -1.36
C CYS A 14 18.98 -15.91 0.15
N ASN A 15 20.00 -15.14 0.54
CA ASN A 15 20.05 -14.56 1.87
C ASN A 15 18.79 -13.71 2.04
N ARG A 16 17.85 -14.20 2.84
CA ARG A 16 16.84 -13.33 3.45
C ARG A 16 17.61 -12.59 4.53
N ASP A 17 18.04 -11.37 4.23
CA ASP A 17 18.68 -10.51 5.20
C ASP A 17 17.84 -10.48 6.49
N LEU A 18 18.47 -10.91 7.58
CA LEU A 18 17.92 -10.83 8.91
C LEU A 18 17.83 -9.34 9.23
N VAL A 19 16.65 -8.76 9.04
CA VAL A 19 16.36 -7.42 9.55
C VAL A 19 16.46 -7.53 11.07
N GLU A 20 17.58 -7.06 11.63
CA GLU A 20 17.79 -7.00 13.07
C GLU A 20 16.87 -5.93 13.67
N TYR A 21 16.30 -6.22 14.84
CA TYR A 21 15.43 -5.31 15.58
C TYR A 21 16.11 -4.95 16.89
N ASP A 22 16.17 -3.65 17.18
CA ASP A 22 16.59 -3.12 18.46
C ASP A 22 15.42 -3.09 19.44
N SER A 23 15.73 -2.94 20.74
CA SER A 23 14.71 -2.82 21.77
C SER A 23 13.79 -1.62 21.50
N ASN A 24 12.47 -1.85 21.48
CA ASN A 24 11.40 -0.89 21.14
C ASN A 24 11.20 -0.62 19.64
N ASP A 25 11.93 -1.30 18.74
CA ASP A 25 11.55 -1.29 17.34
C ASP A 25 10.18 -1.94 17.16
N LEU A 26 9.48 -1.48 16.13
CA LEU A 26 8.20 -2.01 15.74
C LEU A 26 8.33 -2.84 14.47
N LYS A 27 7.64 -3.97 14.47
CA LYS A 27 7.42 -4.79 13.29
C LYS A 27 5.96 -4.67 12.89
N ILE A 28 5.69 -4.03 11.76
CA ILE A 28 4.36 -3.96 11.16
C ILE A 28 4.23 -5.15 10.22
N SER A 29 3.44 -6.14 10.61
CA SER A 29 3.18 -7.36 9.84
C SER A 29 1.87 -7.21 9.09
N ILE A 30 1.91 -7.39 7.77
CA ILE A 30 0.72 -7.47 6.92
C ILE A 30 0.59 -8.90 6.42
N GLU A 31 -0.48 -9.57 6.82
CA GLU A 31 -0.84 -10.91 6.37
C GLU A 31 -1.71 -10.83 5.12
N LYS A 32 -1.25 -11.43 4.02
CA LYS A 32 -1.98 -11.44 2.77
C LYS A 32 -3.34 -12.14 2.93
N GLY A 33 -4.37 -11.56 2.34
CA GLY A 33 -5.66 -12.22 2.15
C GLY A 33 -5.70 -13.08 0.89
N GLU A 34 -6.91 -13.51 0.55
CA GLU A 34 -7.19 -14.32 -0.65
C GLU A 34 -7.02 -13.49 -1.93
N GLU A 35 -7.34 -12.19 -1.83
CA GLU A 35 -7.34 -11.23 -2.94
C GLU A 35 -6.06 -10.37 -2.96
N TRP A 36 -4.95 -10.88 -2.41
CA TRP A 36 -3.67 -10.15 -2.44
C TRP A 36 -3.07 -10.04 -3.84
N LEU A 37 -3.33 -11.01 -4.71
CA LEU A 37 -2.81 -11.02 -6.09
C LEU A 37 -3.97 -11.12 -7.06
N HIS A 38 -4.40 -10.00 -7.66
CA HIS A 38 -5.39 -10.07 -8.73
C HIS A 38 -4.73 -10.35 -10.08
N ASN A 39 -5.52 -10.96 -10.95
CA ASN A 39 -5.21 -11.05 -12.37
C ASN A 39 -5.34 -9.67 -13.00
N PHE A 40 -4.22 -9.13 -13.48
CA PHE A 40 -4.20 -7.99 -14.36
C PHE A 40 -4.16 -8.49 -15.81
N PRO A 41 -5.24 -8.31 -16.59
CA PRO A 41 -5.29 -8.80 -17.96
C PRO A 41 -4.37 -7.97 -18.86
N LEU A 42 -3.43 -8.65 -19.52
CA LEU A 42 -2.64 -8.09 -20.61
C LEU A 42 -3.22 -8.49 -21.98
N PHE A 43 -2.53 -8.04 -23.03
CA PHE A 43 -2.80 -8.42 -24.41
C PHE A 43 -2.58 -9.93 -24.63
N LEU A 44 -3.37 -10.56 -25.52
CA LEU A 44 -3.29 -11.98 -25.91
C LEU A 44 -3.65 -13.02 -24.81
N GLY A 45 -4.45 -12.64 -23.80
CA GLY A 45 -4.94 -13.61 -22.80
C GLY A 45 -3.93 -13.98 -21.70
N ILE A 46 -2.81 -13.24 -21.61
CA ILE A 46 -1.84 -13.37 -20.52
C ILE A 46 -2.34 -12.57 -19.31
N ASN A 47 -2.49 -13.21 -18.16
CA ASN A 47 -2.76 -12.53 -16.90
C ASN A 47 -1.46 -12.45 -16.08
N ILE A 48 -1.08 -11.26 -15.63
CA ILE A 48 0.00 -11.09 -14.64
C ILE A 48 -0.64 -10.88 -13.27
N LYS A 49 -0.08 -11.52 -12.25
CA LYS A 49 -0.45 -11.27 -10.85
C LYS A 49 0.15 -9.93 -10.42
N ASN A 50 -0.69 -8.91 -10.30
CA ASN A 50 -0.28 -7.59 -9.81
C ASN A 50 -0.50 -7.56 -8.29
N PRO A 51 0.48 -7.16 -7.47
CA PRO A 51 0.26 -6.93 -6.05
C PRO A 51 -0.32 -5.52 -5.79
N PRO A 52 -0.91 -5.25 -4.61
CA PRO A 52 -1.52 -3.97 -4.29
C PRO A 52 -0.51 -2.82 -4.22
N GLN A 53 -1.02 -1.59 -4.22
CA GLN A 53 -0.29 -0.41 -3.75
C GLN A 53 -0.56 -0.22 -2.27
N ILE A 54 0.46 0.20 -1.52
CA ILE A 54 0.39 0.30 -0.06
C ILE A 54 1.13 1.56 0.39
N ALA A 55 0.56 2.28 1.33
CA ALA A 55 1.25 3.28 2.15
C ALA A 55 1.06 2.94 3.62
N ILE A 56 2.12 3.08 4.40
CA ILE A 56 2.14 2.95 5.85
C ILE A 56 2.73 4.24 6.40
N TRP A 57 2.03 4.88 7.33
CA TRP A 57 2.50 6.11 7.96
C TRP A 57 2.06 6.17 9.41
N THR A 58 2.61 7.14 10.12
CA THR A 58 2.28 7.44 11.50
C THR A 58 1.58 8.78 11.61
N GLU A 59 0.65 8.85 12.56
CA GLU A 59 0.00 10.07 13.00
C GLU A 59 0.13 10.20 14.52
N ASP A 60 0.00 11.41 15.04
CA ASP A 60 -0.24 11.59 16.46
C ASP A 60 -1.67 11.15 16.85
N MET A 61 -2.01 11.25 18.13
CA MET A 61 -3.35 10.87 18.61
C MET A 61 -4.46 11.84 18.19
N GLU A 62 -4.11 12.99 17.60
CA GLU A 62 -5.05 13.98 17.06
C GLU A 62 -5.30 13.76 15.56
N GLY A 63 -4.56 12.84 14.93
CA GLY A 63 -4.65 12.53 13.51
C GLY A 63 -3.74 13.38 12.63
N ASN A 64 -2.78 14.12 13.20
CA ASN A 64 -1.82 14.88 12.41
C ASN A 64 -0.74 13.96 11.85
N TYR A 65 -0.41 14.12 10.57
CA TYR A 65 0.64 13.34 9.91
C TYR A 65 2.00 13.56 10.58
N LEU A 66 2.72 12.47 10.84
CA LEU A 66 4.08 12.52 11.38
C LEU A 66 5.11 12.10 10.32
N SER A 67 5.00 10.88 9.81
CA SER A 67 6.00 10.34 8.88
C SER A 67 5.48 9.14 8.10
N THR A 68 5.93 9.01 6.84
CA THR A 68 5.73 7.79 6.06
C THR A 68 6.80 6.78 6.42
N VAL A 69 6.35 5.58 6.77
CA VAL A 69 7.18 4.44 7.15
C VAL A 69 7.51 3.59 5.93
N TYR A 70 6.52 3.37 5.07
CA TYR A 70 6.68 2.56 3.87
C TYR A 70 5.69 3.01 2.81
N VAL A 71 6.10 2.98 1.55
CA VAL A 71 5.22 3.18 0.41
C VAL A 71 5.68 2.32 -0.77
N THR A 72 4.75 1.80 -1.56
CA THR A 72 5.10 1.00 -2.73
C THR A 72 5.78 1.83 -3.81
N HIS A 73 6.79 1.26 -4.46
CA HIS A 73 7.65 1.98 -5.39
C HIS A 73 6.89 2.67 -6.55
N LYS A 74 5.84 2.05 -7.10
CA LYS A 74 5.11 2.61 -8.25
C LYS A 74 4.47 3.96 -7.95
N ILE A 75 3.83 4.10 -6.78
CA ILE A 75 3.22 5.37 -6.37
C ILE A 75 4.27 6.38 -5.91
N ALA A 76 5.34 5.92 -5.25
CA ALA A 76 6.43 6.76 -4.79
C ALA A 76 7.19 7.47 -5.93
N THR A 77 7.25 6.86 -7.11
CA THR A 77 8.07 7.31 -8.25
C THR A 77 7.28 7.61 -9.52
N GLN A 78 5.94 7.49 -9.47
CA GLN A 78 5.06 7.60 -10.62
C GLN A 78 5.47 6.66 -11.79
N SER A 79 5.83 5.42 -11.47
CA SER A 79 6.38 4.44 -12.43
C SER A 79 5.38 3.40 -12.94
N TRP A 80 4.08 3.73 -12.98
CA TRP A 80 3.08 2.87 -13.62
C TRP A 80 3.34 2.72 -15.12
N GLN A 81 3.36 1.47 -15.56
CA GLN A 81 3.49 1.12 -16.97
C GLN A 81 2.14 1.32 -17.68
N ALA A 82 2.20 1.73 -18.95
CA ALA A 82 1.03 1.88 -19.81
C ALA A 82 -0.10 2.76 -19.24
N SER A 83 0.18 3.71 -18.34
CA SER A 83 -0.85 4.58 -17.75
C SER A 83 -1.33 5.70 -18.68
N GLY A 84 -0.71 5.88 -19.85
CA GLY A 84 -1.10 6.91 -20.82
C GLY A 84 -0.99 8.35 -20.28
N GLY A 85 -0.13 8.58 -19.28
CA GLY A 85 -0.02 9.86 -18.58
C GLY A 85 -0.93 9.99 -17.37
N ASN A 86 -1.85 9.05 -17.12
CA ASN A 86 -2.64 9.02 -15.90
C ASN A 86 -1.69 8.89 -14.68
N ARG A 87 -1.85 9.83 -13.74
CA ARG A 87 -1.10 9.92 -12.50
C ARG A 87 -1.49 8.87 -11.47
N ARG A 88 -2.68 8.28 -11.57
CA ARG A 88 -3.24 7.30 -10.60
C ARG A 88 -3.54 7.92 -9.23
N LYS A 89 -4.15 9.11 -9.23
CA LYS A 89 -4.49 9.82 -7.98
C LYS A 89 -5.48 9.03 -7.11
N GLU A 90 -6.27 8.15 -7.72
CA GLU A 90 -7.18 7.22 -7.05
C GLU A 90 -6.47 6.12 -6.24
N ALA A 91 -5.16 5.91 -6.42
CA ALA A 91 -4.48 4.73 -5.90
C ALA A 91 -4.36 4.74 -4.38
N LEU A 92 -3.87 5.82 -3.76
CA LEU A 92 -3.76 5.96 -2.30
C LEU A 92 -4.02 7.43 -1.89
N PRO A 93 -5.24 7.95 -2.14
CA PRO A 93 -5.51 9.37 -1.98
C PRO A 93 -5.49 9.79 -0.50
N HIS A 94 -5.97 8.98 0.44
CA HIS A 94 -6.03 9.39 1.85
C HIS A 94 -4.62 9.74 2.38
N TRP A 95 -3.64 8.88 2.13
CA TRP A 95 -2.25 9.11 2.46
C TRP A 95 -1.66 10.34 1.74
N CYS A 96 -1.97 10.55 0.45
CA CYS A 96 -1.48 11.71 -0.29
C CYS A 96 -1.97 13.02 0.34
N TYR A 97 -3.26 13.13 0.62
CA TYR A 97 -3.84 14.32 1.26
C TYR A 97 -3.33 14.49 2.70
N GLN A 98 -3.18 13.40 3.45
CA GLN A 98 -2.64 13.43 4.81
C GLN A 98 -1.19 13.94 4.86
N ARG A 99 -0.38 13.63 3.84
CA ARG A 99 0.95 14.22 3.67
C ARG A 99 0.91 15.73 3.41
N GLY A 100 -0.14 16.22 2.76
CA GLY A 100 -0.34 17.65 2.49
C GLY A 100 0.68 18.28 1.52
N ILE A 101 1.47 17.49 0.80
CA ILE A 101 2.48 17.99 -0.16
C ILE A 101 1.85 18.08 -1.55
N GLN A 102 1.62 19.31 -2.02
CA GLN A 102 1.10 19.58 -3.37
C GLN A 102 2.26 19.76 -4.37
N TYR A 103 2.12 19.14 -5.55
CA TYR A 103 3.11 19.16 -6.63
C TYR A 103 2.73 20.18 -7.72
N GLU A 104 3.63 20.41 -8.70
CA GLU A 104 3.44 21.41 -9.78
C GLU A 104 2.10 21.30 -10.53
N ASP A 105 1.53 20.10 -10.63
CA ASP A 105 0.26 19.83 -11.32
C ASP A 105 -0.97 19.97 -10.41
N GLY A 106 -0.78 20.43 -9.18
CA GLY A 106 -1.83 20.63 -8.19
C GLY A 106 -2.27 19.35 -7.45
N LEU A 107 -1.70 18.19 -7.79
CA LEU A 107 -2.00 16.93 -7.09
C LEU A 107 -1.17 16.80 -5.82
N TYR A 108 -1.66 15.98 -4.87
CA TYR A 108 -0.91 15.60 -3.67
C TYR A 108 -0.02 14.36 -3.84
N LEU A 109 0.07 13.88 -5.08
CA LEU A 109 0.69 12.61 -5.45
C LEU A 109 2.15 12.82 -5.88
N PRO A 110 3.12 12.01 -5.43
CA PRO A 110 4.49 12.05 -5.94
C PRO A 110 4.59 11.99 -7.46
N SER A 111 5.62 12.64 -8.01
CA SER A 111 5.83 12.75 -9.45
C SER A 111 7.17 12.14 -9.87
N LYS A 112 7.37 11.90 -11.17
CA LYS A 112 8.67 11.50 -11.71
C LYS A 112 9.77 12.55 -11.48
N LYS A 113 9.40 13.83 -11.43
CA LYS A 113 10.35 14.93 -11.20
C LYS A 113 10.74 15.03 -9.73
N GLU A 114 9.81 14.70 -8.85
CA GLU A 114 9.94 14.81 -7.40
C GLU A 114 9.47 13.50 -6.73
N PRO A 115 10.21 12.40 -6.94
CA PRO A 115 9.88 11.11 -6.33
C PRO A 115 10.15 11.14 -4.82
N LEU A 116 9.53 10.21 -4.10
CA LEU A 116 9.91 9.95 -2.71
C LEU A 116 11.28 9.27 -2.64
N THR A 117 11.99 9.50 -1.53
CA THR A 117 13.32 8.92 -1.31
C THR A 117 13.26 7.40 -1.21
N ASP A 118 14.31 6.74 -1.69
CA ASP A 118 14.35 5.26 -1.75
C ASP A 118 14.28 4.60 -0.36
N GLY A 119 14.69 5.29 0.71
CA GLY A 119 14.69 4.77 2.08
C GLY A 119 13.30 4.48 2.67
N ILE A 120 12.23 5.01 2.08
CA ILE A 120 10.84 4.73 2.48
C ILE A 120 10.05 3.98 1.41
N SER A 121 10.66 3.69 0.25
CA SER A 121 10.00 3.03 -0.87
C SER A 121 10.54 1.62 -1.09
N GLY A 122 9.64 0.66 -1.33
CA GLY A 122 10.03 -0.73 -1.59
C GLY A 122 9.20 -1.39 -2.67
N ALA A 123 9.71 -2.49 -3.21
CA ALA A 123 8.93 -3.35 -4.10
C ALA A 123 7.75 -3.94 -3.32
N THR A 124 6.53 -3.87 -3.87
CA THR A 124 5.39 -4.51 -3.22
C THR A 124 5.64 -6.01 -3.09
N PRO A 125 5.57 -6.58 -1.88
CA PRO A 125 5.76 -8.01 -1.70
C PRO A 125 4.65 -8.82 -2.37
N LYS A 126 5.02 -9.98 -2.93
CA LYS A 126 4.08 -10.91 -3.58
C LYS A 126 3.22 -11.71 -2.58
N GLY A 127 3.34 -11.41 -1.29
CA GLY A 127 2.60 -12.05 -0.21
C GLY A 127 2.82 -11.32 1.12
N SER A 128 2.56 -12.00 2.23
CA SER A 128 2.74 -11.43 3.57
C SER A 128 4.15 -10.90 3.77
N PHE A 129 4.27 -9.78 4.47
CA PHE A 129 5.55 -9.11 4.67
C PHE A 129 5.57 -8.31 5.97
N ASN A 130 6.78 -7.93 6.35
CA ASN A 130 7.04 -7.13 7.54
C ASN A 130 7.72 -5.82 7.14
N VAL A 131 7.36 -4.75 7.82
CA VAL A 131 8.03 -3.45 7.76
C VAL A 131 8.60 -3.15 9.14
N LYS A 132 9.90 -2.88 9.19
CA LYS A 132 10.57 -2.38 10.39
C LYS A 132 10.34 -0.88 10.51
N MET A 133 10.00 -0.42 11.71
CA MET A 133 9.90 0.98 12.07
C MET A 133 10.57 1.20 13.41
N SER A 134 11.46 2.17 13.49
CA SER A 134 12.00 2.65 14.77
C SER A 134 11.26 3.93 15.15
N PRO A 135 10.52 3.96 16.28
CA PRO A 135 9.85 5.18 16.73
C PRO A 135 10.85 6.32 16.89
N THR A 136 10.58 7.47 16.28
CA THR A 136 11.46 8.63 16.40
C THR A 136 11.18 9.41 17.69
N GLY A 137 12.25 9.76 18.42
CA GLY A 137 12.17 10.65 19.57
C GLY A 137 11.47 10.07 20.80
N LYS A 138 10.62 10.88 21.45
CA LYS A 138 9.93 10.56 22.71
C LYS A 138 8.51 10.03 22.53
N LEU A 139 8.06 9.78 21.29
CA LEU A 139 6.69 9.40 21.00
C LEU A 139 6.33 8.08 21.70
N LYS A 140 5.36 8.12 22.61
CA LYS A 140 4.89 6.93 23.35
C LYS A 140 3.53 6.43 22.91
N LYS A 141 2.72 7.31 22.33
CA LYS A 141 1.39 7.01 21.79
C LYS A 141 1.26 7.64 20.40
N PHE A 142 0.78 6.87 19.44
CA PHE A 142 0.61 7.28 18.05
C PHE A 142 -0.31 6.31 17.32
N ILE A 143 -0.75 6.70 16.14
CA ILE A 143 -1.56 5.88 15.26
C ILE A 143 -0.67 5.39 14.12
N VAL A 144 -0.66 4.09 13.86
CA VAL A 144 -0.14 3.52 12.61
C VAL A 144 -1.31 3.37 11.66
N LYS A 145 -1.25 4.08 10.53
CA LYS A 145 -2.23 3.95 9.45
C LYS A 145 -1.64 3.23 8.25
N ILE A 146 -2.50 2.48 7.59
CA ILE A 146 -2.18 1.71 6.39
C ILE A 146 -3.28 1.93 5.37
N GLU A 147 -2.92 2.37 4.16
CA GLU A 147 -3.84 2.47 3.02
C GLU A 147 -3.41 1.46 1.97
N ILE A 148 -4.38 0.69 1.45
CA ILE A 148 -4.13 -0.40 0.52
C ILE A 148 -5.14 -0.34 -0.62
N ASN A 149 -4.65 -0.41 -1.84
CA ASN A 149 -5.50 -0.45 -3.03
C ASN A 149 -5.00 -1.46 -4.05
N HIS A 150 -5.94 -2.11 -4.71
CA HIS A 150 -5.64 -2.97 -5.84
C HIS A 150 -6.12 -2.29 -7.13
N SER A 151 -5.28 -2.24 -8.16
CA SER A 151 -5.71 -1.78 -9.47
C SER A 151 -6.67 -2.78 -10.12
N THR A 152 -7.59 -2.29 -10.95
CA THR A 152 -8.54 -3.06 -11.76
C THR A 152 -9.43 -4.02 -10.97
N ASP A 153 -9.71 -3.68 -9.71
CA ASP A 153 -10.56 -4.44 -8.80
C ASP A 153 -12.03 -4.01 -8.91
N PHE A 154 -12.59 -4.20 -10.10
CA PHE A 154 -13.95 -3.73 -10.41
C PHE A 154 -15.03 -4.62 -9.79
N ASN A 155 -16.16 -4.00 -9.43
CA ASN A 155 -17.39 -4.69 -9.06
C ASN A 155 -18.61 -3.90 -9.58
N ASP A 156 -19.83 -4.30 -9.21
CA ASP A 156 -21.06 -3.64 -9.67
C ASP A 156 -21.17 -2.18 -9.19
N ALA A 157 -20.68 -1.89 -7.98
CA ALA A 157 -20.68 -0.54 -7.44
C ALA A 157 -19.63 0.35 -8.11
N TYR A 158 -18.46 -0.20 -8.45
CA TYR A 158 -17.34 0.47 -9.10
C TYR A 158 -17.02 -0.20 -10.45
N PRO A 159 -17.84 0.03 -11.48
CA PRO A 159 -17.74 -0.68 -12.74
C PRO A 159 -16.64 -0.09 -13.62
N LYS A 160 -16.02 -0.96 -14.42
CA LYS A 160 -15.01 -0.60 -15.43
C LYS A 160 -15.50 0.46 -16.45
N SER A 161 -16.82 0.59 -16.62
CA SER A 161 -17.47 1.52 -17.55
C SER A 161 -17.74 2.91 -16.98
N ALA A 162 -17.51 3.13 -15.67
CA ALA A 162 -17.69 4.44 -15.05
C ALA A 162 -16.79 5.50 -15.71
N LYS A 163 -17.33 6.70 -15.87
CA LYS A 163 -16.69 7.84 -16.53
C LYS A 163 -16.38 8.93 -15.53
N GLU A 164 -15.39 9.78 -15.84
CA GLU A 164 -15.04 10.90 -14.98
C GLU A 164 -16.25 11.80 -14.72
N GLY A 165 -16.50 12.10 -13.44
CA GLY A 165 -17.69 12.80 -12.97
C GLY A 165 -18.81 11.89 -12.44
N ASP A 166 -18.80 10.60 -12.76
CA ASP A 166 -19.72 9.64 -12.15
C ASP A 166 -19.36 9.41 -10.66
N ALA A 167 -20.37 9.22 -9.80
CA ALA A 167 -20.17 9.02 -8.36
C ALA A 167 -19.32 7.77 -8.02
N ASN A 168 -19.27 6.80 -8.93
CA ASN A 168 -18.51 5.56 -8.81
C ASN A 168 -17.27 5.50 -9.71
N TYR A 169 -16.85 6.64 -10.26
CA TYR A 169 -15.62 6.71 -11.03
C TYR A 169 -14.39 6.45 -10.15
N SER A 170 -13.48 5.61 -10.65
CA SER A 170 -12.26 5.24 -9.92
C SER A 170 -11.05 5.08 -10.83
N GLY A 171 -10.77 6.09 -11.65
CA GLY A 171 -9.63 6.10 -12.57
C GLY A 171 -9.89 5.41 -13.91
N GLY A 172 -11.16 5.11 -14.22
CA GLY A 172 -11.62 4.59 -15.50
C GLY A 172 -11.25 3.14 -15.78
N LYS A 173 -11.16 2.79 -17.08
CA LYS A 173 -11.04 1.40 -17.56
C LYS A 173 -9.87 0.61 -16.96
N GLU A 174 -8.76 1.28 -16.71
CA GLU A 174 -7.55 0.68 -16.13
C GLU A 174 -7.32 1.16 -14.69
N GLY A 175 -8.31 1.86 -14.11
CA GLY A 175 -8.36 2.46 -12.79
C GLY A 175 -8.26 1.47 -11.63
N SER A 176 -8.53 1.95 -10.43
CA SER A 176 -8.55 1.10 -9.22
C SER A 176 -9.73 0.14 -9.22
N GLY A 177 -10.91 0.55 -9.70
CA GLY A 177 -12.14 -0.18 -9.44
C GLY A 177 -12.62 0.17 -8.03
N GLN A 178 -12.55 -0.75 -7.08
CA GLN A 178 -12.88 -0.46 -5.69
C GLN A 178 -11.89 0.54 -5.06
N PRO A 179 -12.36 1.43 -4.15
CA PRO A 179 -11.54 2.42 -3.46
C PRO A 179 -10.50 1.77 -2.53
N ALA A 180 -9.47 2.54 -2.17
CA ALA A 180 -8.45 2.10 -1.22
C ALA A 180 -9.07 1.90 0.17
N LEU A 181 -8.68 0.82 0.85
CA LEU A 181 -9.05 0.57 2.25
C LEU A 181 -8.04 1.21 3.18
N VAL A 182 -8.53 1.82 4.26
CA VAL A 182 -7.68 2.44 5.29
C VAL A 182 -7.86 1.72 6.61
N TYR A 183 -6.75 1.27 7.17
CA TYR A 183 -6.66 0.60 8.46
C TYR A 183 -5.91 1.47 9.45
N ALA A 184 -6.25 1.37 10.74
CA ALA A 184 -5.57 2.09 11.80
C ALA A 184 -5.35 1.21 13.04
N ALA A 185 -4.15 1.31 13.63
CA ALA A 185 -3.80 0.74 14.93
C ALA A 185 -3.32 1.86 15.85
N GLU A 186 -4.00 2.06 16.98
CA GLU A 186 -3.52 2.92 18.06
C GLU A 186 -2.46 2.16 18.86
N VAL A 187 -1.24 2.68 18.88
CA VAL A 187 -0.09 2.08 19.57
C VAL A 187 0.17 2.88 20.84
N ASP A 188 0.20 2.19 21.97
CA ASP A 188 0.58 2.76 23.27
C ASP A 188 1.74 1.96 23.87
N LEU A 189 2.96 2.47 23.67
CA LEU A 189 4.20 1.85 24.15
C LEU A 189 4.31 1.86 25.68
N THR A 190 3.44 2.58 26.40
CA THR A 190 3.40 2.59 27.87
C THR A 190 2.46 1.52 28.45
N SER A 191 1.62 0.91 27.62
CA SER A 191 0.59 -0.04 28.05
C SER A 191 1.13 -1.41 28.47
N GLY A 192 2.39 -1.71 28.17
CA GLY A 192 2.99 -3.05 28.35
C GLY A 192 2.52 -4.09 27.31
N LYS A 193 1.59 -3.74 26.42
CA LYS A 193 1.16 -4.62 25.32
C LYS A 193 2.29 -4.77 24.30
N LYS A 194 2.38 -5.98 23.75
CA LYS A 194 3.34 -6.32 22.68
C LYS A 194 2.73 -6.33 21.29
N GLU A 195 1.40 -6.28 21.19
CA GLU A 195 0.67 -6.41 19.93
C GLU A 195 -0.47 -5.40 19.84
N PHE A 196 -0.60 -4.76 18.68
CA PHE A 196 -1.67 -3.83 18.34
C PHE A 196 -2.21 -4.19 16.96
N THR A 197 -3.45 -4.68 16.89
CA THR A 197 -4.11 -5.06 15.63
C THR A 197 -4.76 -3.84 14.99
N ALA A 198 -4.44 -3.59 13.71
CA ALA A 198 -5.10 -2.52 12.98
C ALA A 198 -6.53 -2.92 12.58
N LYS A 199 -7.45 -1.97 12.67
CA LYS A 199 -8.86 -2.15 12.27
C LYS A 199 -9.12 -1.39 10.98
N LEU A 200 -9.98 -1.93 10.13
CA LEU A 200 -10.53 -1.19 8.99
C LEU A 200 -11.35 -0.01 9.53
N ILE A 201 -10.99 1.22 9.12
CA ILE A 201 -11.68 2.44 9.55
C ILE A 201 -12.52 3.09 8.45
N GLY A 202 -12.40 2.60 7.22
CA GLY A 202 -13.17 3.04 6.06
C GLY A 202 -12.43 2.84 4.75
N HIS A 203 -12.95 3.44 3.69
CA HIS A 203 -12.29 3.55 2.41
C HIS A 203 -12.07 5.00 2.01
N SER A 204 -11.07 5.23 1.16
CA SER A 204 -10.73 6.55 0.64
C SER A 204 -11.68 7.01 -0.46
N SER A 205 -11.53 8.26 -0.91
CA SER A 205 -12.14 8.78 -2.13
C SER A 205 -11.89 7.85 -3.34
N PRO A 206 -12.94 7.34 -4.04
CA PRO A 206 -12.78 6.42 -5.16
C PRO A 206 -12.06 7.03 -6.37
N ASP A 207 -12.28 8.32 -6.65
CA ASP A 207 -11.65 9.03 -7.75
C ASP A 207 -10.36 9.78 -7.33
N GLY A 208 -10.05 9.78 -6.04
CA GLY A 208 -8.91 10.49 -5.46
C GLY A 208 -9.05 12.01 -5.44
N SER A 209 -10.27 12.53 -5.49
CA SER A 209 -10.56 13.98 -5.45
C SER A 209 -10.33 14.64 -4.09
N ASN A 210 -10.28 13.86 -3.00
CA ASN A 210 -10.06 14.35 -1.64
C ASN A 210 -9.43 13.28 -0.74
N GLY A 211 -9.11 13.66 0.50
CA GLY A 211 -8.53 12.81 1.52
C GLY A 211 -9.54 12.23 2.52
N ASP A 212 -10.83 12.31 2.26
CA ASP A 212 -11.85 11.91 3.23
C ASP A 212 -11.99 10.39 3.34
N LEU A 213 -12.51 9.94 4.48
CA LEU A 213 -12.82 8.54 4.76
C LEU A 213 -14.32 8.30 4.79
N THR A 214 -14.77 7.34 3.99
CA THR A 214 -16.12 6.81 4.02
C THR A 214 -16.14 5.53 4.86
N LYS A 215 -16.94 5.53 5.93
CA LYS A 215 -17.03 4.38 6.85
C LYS A 215 -17.85 3.22 6.30
N ASP A 216 -18.81 3.51 5.42
CA ASP A 216 -19.63 2.48 4.81
C ASP A 216 -18.80 1.71 3.78
N THR A 217 -18.63 0.42 4.02
CA THR A 217 -17.90 -0.49 3.13
C THR A 217 -18.81 -1.53 2.50
N SER A 218 -20.14 -1.36 2.61
CA SER A 218 -21.13 -2.36 2.17
C SER A 218 -21.10 -2.63 0.66
N SER A 219 -20.62 -1.67 -0.13
CA SER A 219 -20.45 -1.80 -1.58
C SER A 219 -19.16 -2.52 -1.99
N LEU A 220 -18.29 -2.85 -1.04
CA LEU A 220 -16.98 -3.45 -1.30
C LEU A 220 -17.07 -4.97 -1.22
N THR A 221 -16.31 -5.65 -2.08
CA THR A 221 -16.30 -7.10 -2.25
C THR A 221 -14.86 -7.60 -2.07
N THR A 222 -14.15 -7.88 -3.16
CA THR A 222 -12.78 -8.41 -3.19
C THR A 222 -11.77 -7.52 -2.47
N ALA A 223 -11.98 -6.19 -2.48
CA ALA A 223 -11.13 -5.27 -1.75
C ALA A 223 -11.01 -5.61 -0.25
N LEU A 224 -12.11 -6.06 0.38
CA LEU A 224 -12.14 -6.44 1.81
C LEU A 224 -11.31 -7.70 2.12
N HIS A 225 -10.95 -8.45 1.08
CA HIS A 225 -10.20 -9.70 1.18
C HIS A 225 -8.75 -9.57 0.70
N ILE A 226 -8.27 -8.36 0.39
CA ILE A 226 -6.86 -8.11 0.04
C ILE A 226 -5.97 -8.46 1.23
N VAL A 227 -6.37 -8.04 2.43
CA VAL A 227 -5.59 -8.24 3.66
C VAL A 227 -6.38 -9.05 4.67
N LYS A 228 -5.72 -10.08 5.20
CA LYS A 228 -6.30 -10.92 6.25
C LYS A 228 -6.15 -10.28 7.63
N SER A 229 -4.95 -9.77 7.94
CA SER A 229 -4.67 -9.10 9.21
C SER A 229 -3.50 -8.14 9.09
N ILE A 230 -3.50 -7.11 9.93
CA ILE A 230 -2.37 -6.20 10.11
C ILE A 230 -2.11 -6.08 11.61
N THR A 231 -0.89 -6.39 12.03
CA THR A 231 -0.49 -6.35 13.44
C THR A 231 0.82 -5.61 13.60
N VAL A 232 0.85 -4.66 14.53
CA VAL A 232 2.05 -3.96 14.96
C VAL A 232 2.59 -4.65 16.21
N TYR A 233 3.81 -5.19 16.12
CA TYR A 233 4.50 -5.86 17.22
C TYR A 233 5.59 -4.97 17.78
N VAL A 234 5.63 -4.82 19.10
CA VAL A 234 6.77 -4.20 19.81
C VAL A 234 7.82 -5.26 20.06
N GLN A 235 9.04 -5.08 19.54
CA GLN A 235 10.16 -5.98 19.81
C GLN A 235 10.73 -5.71 21.21
#